data_AF-A0A3S4AGB4-F1
#
_entry.id   AF-A0A3S4AGB4-F1
#
_cell.length_a   1.000
_cell.length_b   1.000
_cell.length_c   1.000
_cell.angle_alpha   90.00
_cell.angle_beta   90.00
_cell.angle_gamma   90.00
#
_symmetry.space_group_name_H-M   'P 1'
#
loop_
_entity.id
_entity.type
_entity.pdbx_description
1 polymer ?
#
loop_
_entity_poly.entity_id
_entity_poly.type
_entity_poly.pdbx_seq_one_letter_code
_entity_poly.pdbx_strand_id
1 'polypeptide(L)'
;MPTTSHLFRNAAALTVTAVLAVALTGCVSDGSAPPPVAPSSASEVVPVPGRTIPAVPPAVPDLRGYRIAVVVPDDSSASDTLLSSARAFASTSGAELVEFAADTEGDDPVGDAFAAAIGADADVVVGLGEGVIGVFDFETGKILDQEVLVIGGQLAEPTGNVTAVIWPGATAREPTDDESVTVARGIDALSAGIMSIRDGVTGVVLSLG
;
A
#
# COMPACT_ATOMS: atom_id res chain seq x y z
N MET A 1 20.39 6.39 -66.35
CA MET A 1 19.56 7.12 -67.34
C MET A 1 18.15 7.25 -66.79
N PRO A 2 17.50 8.39 -66.99
CA PRO A 2 16.41 8.92 -66.15
C PRO A 2 15.03 8.75 -66.80
N THR A 3 14.05 9.49 -66.27
CA THR A 3 12.65 9.71 -66.71
C THR A 3 11.66 8.62 -66.26
N THR A 4 10.48 8.92 -65.71
CA THR A 4 9.66 10.13 -65.87
C THR A 4 8.70 10.30 -64.69
N SER A 5 8.61 11.53 -64.22
CA SER A 5 7.59 12.10 -63.35
C SER A 5 6.23 12.16 -64.05
N HIS A 6 5.14 11.83 -63.35
CA HIS A 6 3.82 12.35 -63.69
C HIS A 6 3.13 12.90 -62.43
N LEU A 7 3.19 14.23 -62.35
CA LEU A 7 2.27 15.08 -61.62
C LEU A 7 0.84 14.85 -62.12
N PHE A 8 -0.11 14.64 -61.21
CA PHE A 8 -1.46 15.19 -61.38
C PHE A 8 -1.96 15.73 -60.03
N ARG A 9 -2.13 17.05 -60.03
CA ARG A 9 -2.89 17.85 -59.06
C ARG A 9 -4.39 17.70 -59.34
N ASN A 10 -5.18 18.19 -58.38
CA ASN A 10 -6.60 18.55 -58.40
C ASN A 10 -7.46 17.55 -57.61
N ALA A 11 -8.39 17.94 -56.74
CA ALA A 11 -8.90 19.25 -56.34
C ALA A 11 -9.53 19.11 -54.94
N ALA A 12 -9.63 20.24 -54.25
CA ALA A 12 -10.33 20.40 -52.99
C ALA A 12 -11.83 20.02 -53.09
N ALA A 13 -12.35 19.39 -52.04
CA ALA A 13 -13.78 19.39 -51.75
C ALA A 13 -13.95 19.74 -50.26
N LEU A 14 -14.35 21.00 -50.06
CA LEU A 14 -14.76 21.60 -48.80
C LEU A 14 -16.27 21.37 -48.69
N THR A 15 -16.77 20.63 -47.69
CA THR A 15 -18.21 20.55 -47.42
C THR A 15 -18.53 20.33 -45.95
N VAL A 16 -18.88 21.45 -45.30
CA VAL A 16 -20.05 21.73 -44.45
C VAL A 16 -20.45 20.72 -43.35
N THR A 17 -20.39 21.27 -42.15
CA THR A 17 -20.93 20.91 -40.83
C THR A 17 -22.40 20.44 -40.82
N ALA A 18 -22.70 19.41 -40.02
CA ALA A 18 -24.02 19.22 -39.41
C ALA A 18 -23.87 18.78 -37.95
N VAL A 19 -24.20 19.68 -37.03
CA VAL A 19 -24.37 19.43 -35.60
C VAL A 19 -25.69 18.67 -35.43
N LEU A 20 -25.66 17.53 -34.74
CA LEU A 20 -26.87 16.92 -34.20
C LEU A 20 -26.66 16.65 -32.71
N ALA A 21 -27.19 17.55 -31.89
CA ALA A 21 -27.36 17.35 -30.46
C ALA A 21 -28.58 16.45 -30.24
N VAL A 22 -28.38 15.28 -29.63
CA VAL A 22 -29.47 14.48 -29.05
C VAL A 22 -29.33 14.58 -27.55
N ALA A 23 -30.22 15.36 -26.94
CA ALA A 23 -30.44 15.35 -25.51
C ALA A 23 -31.31 14.15 -25.15
N LEU A 24 -30.75 13.21 -24.39
CA LEU A 24 -31.51 12.19 -23.67
C LEU A 24 -31.40 12.52 -22.17
N THR A 25 -32.41 13.23 -21.68
CA THR A 25 -32.73 13.35 -20.26
C THR A 25 -33.37 12.05 -19.79
N GLY A 26 -32.70 11.35 -18.87
CA GLY A 26 -33.26 10.26 -18.08
C GLY A 26 -32.90 10.49 -16.61
N CYS A 27 -33.90 10.75 -15.77
CA CYS A 27 -33.75 11.03 -14.36
C CYS A 27 -33.86 9.76 -13.50
N VAL A 28 -33.08 9.78 -12.42
CA VAL A 28 -33.33 9.19 -11.09
C VAL A 28 -33.17 7.67 -10.93
N SER A 29 -32.06 7.32 -10.30
CA SER A 29 -32.04 6.48 -9.10
C SER A 29 -30.80 6.84 -8.30
N ASP A 30 -31.00 7.30 -7.07
CA ASP A 30 -29.97 7.70 -6.10
C ASP A 30 -29.08 6.50 -5.76
N GLY A 31 -28.02 6.32 -6.55
CA GLY A 31 -26.86 5.55 -6.18
C GLY A 31 -25.71 6.52 -6.05
N SER A 32 -25.41 6.96 -4.83
CA SER A 32 -24.17 7.66 -4.54
C SER A 32 -23.03 6.73 -4.94
N ALA A 33 -22.52 6.91 -6.16
CA ALA A 33 -21.23 6.36 -6.51
C ALA A 33 -20.24 6.94 -5.49
N PRO A 34 -19.47 6.10 -4.78
CA PRO A 34 -18.41 6.63 -3.93
C PRO A 34 -17.52 7.54 -4.78
N PRO A 35 -17.06 8.68 -4.24
CA PRO A 35 -16.13 9.53 -4.96
C PRO A 35 -14.94 8.68 -5.42
N PRO A 36 -14.37 8.95 -6.62
CA PRO A 36 -13.18 8.25 -7.05
C PRO A 36 -12.12 8.41 -5.94
N VAL A 37 -11.61 7.27 -5.45
CA VAL A 37 -10.47 7.24 -4.53
C VAL A 37 -9.37 8.01 -5.23
N ALA A 38 -8.91 9.11 -4.61
CA ALA A 38 -7.80 9.86 -5.16
C ALA A 38 -6.62 8.88 -5.29
N PRO A 39 -5.97 8.79 -6.47
CA PRO A 39 -4.82 7.93 -6.60
C PRO A 39 -3.82 8.35 -5.53
N SER A 40 -3.24 7.37 -4.84
CA SER A 40 -2.09 7.66 -4.01
C SER A 40 -1.06 8.36 -4.91
N SER A 41 -0.43 9.43 -4.44
CA SER A 41 0.67 10.10 -5.16
C SER A 41 1.80 9.13 -5.54
N ALA A 42 1.80 7.92 -4.97
CA ALA A 42 2.69 6.83 -5.30
C ALA A 42 2.41 6.19 -6.68
N SER A 43 1.17 6.22 -7.20
CA SER A 43 0.82 5.62 -8.49
C SER A 43 1.47 6.30 -9.71
N GLU A 44 1.91 7.54 -9.58
CA GLU A 44 2.59 8.30 -10.65
C GLU A 44 4.12 8.12 -10.65
N VAL A 45 4.66 7.44 -9.63
CA VAL A 45 6.10 7.28 -9.43
C VAL A 45 6.52 5.87 -9.81
N VAL A 46 7.50 5.75 -10.71
CA VAL A 46 8.11 4.44 -11.00
C VAL A 46 8.75 3.90 -9.72
N PRO A 47 8.28 2.75 -9.20
CA PRO A 47 8.84 2.14 -8.00
C PRO A 47 10.27 1.68 -8.27
N VAL A 48 11.18 2.01 -7.37
CA VAL A 48 12.54 1.47 -7.34
C VAL A 48 12.74 0.95 -5.93
N PRO A 49 13.27 -0.27 -5.75
CA PRO A 49 13.56 -0.83 -4.42
C PRO A 49 14.23 0.18 -3.50
N GLY A 50 13.67 0.37 -2.30
CA GLY A 50 14.18 1.28 -1.28
C GLY A 50 13.89 2.76 -1.50
N ARG A 51 13.14 3.13 -2.56
CA ARG A 51 12.76 4.52 -2.80
C ARG A 51 11.74 4.99 -1.76
N THR A 52 12.02 6.14 -1.15
CA THR A 52 11.04 6.84 -0.30
C THR A 52 10.15 7.74 -1.15
N ILE A 53 8.83 7.62 -0.99
CA ILE A 53 7.81 8.33 -1.75
C ILE A 53 6.86 9.02 -0.76
N PRO A 54 6.66 10.35 -0.86
CA PRO A 54 5.63 11.04 -0.09
C PRO A 54 4.23 10.49 -0.42
N ALA A 55 3.46 10.18 0.60
CA ALA A 55 2.12 9.63 0.47
C ALA A 55 1.09 10.42 1.28
N VAL A 56 -0.10 10.56 0.71
CA VAL A 56 -1.29 11.06 1.39
C VAL A 56 -2.16 9.86 1.72
N PRO A 57 -2.53 9.65 3.00
CA PRO A 57 -3.42 8.55 3.38
C PRO A 57 -4.75 8.63 2.62
N PRO A 58 -5.17 7.55 1.95
CA PRO A 58 -6.51 7.48 1.39
C PRO A 58 -7.53 7.23 2.51
N ALA A 59 -8.82 7.30 2.17
CA ALA A 59 -9.85 6.76 3.04
C ALA A 59 -9.65 5.24 3.22
N VAL A 60 -10.11 4.70 4.36
CA VAL A 60 -10.05 3.25 4.63
C VAL A 60 -10.80 2.50 3.52
N PRO A 61 -10.14 1.58 2.79
CA PRO A 61 -10.76 0.84 1.69
C PRO A 61 -11.72 -0.23 2.19
N ASP A 62 -12.66 -0.64 1.35
CA ASP A 62 -13.46 -1.87 1.56
C ASP A 62 -12.62 -3.09 1.18
N LEU A 63 -12.42 -3.98 2.15
CA LEU A 63 -11.52 -5.13 2.11
C LEU A 63 -12.21 -6.43 2.52
N ARG A 64 -13.54 -6.53 2.36
CA ARG A 64 -14.24 -7.80 2.61
C ARG A 64 -13.63 -8.94 1.79
N GLY A 65 -13.25 -10.01 2.48
CA GLY A 65 -12.58 -11.17 1.88
C GLY A 65 -11.06 -11.04 1.76
N TYR A 66 -10.48 -9.91 2.17
CA TYR A 66 -9.04 -9.71 2.30
C TYR A 66 -8.58 -10.14 3.69
N ARG A 67 -7.45 -10.83 3.79
CA ARG A 67 -6.91 -11.38 5.03
C ARG A 67 -5.55 -10.78 5.35
N ILE A 68 -5.44 -10.25 6.56
CA ILE A 68 -4.27 -9.56 7.09
C ILE A 68 -3.70 -10.39 8.23
N ALA A 69 -2.48 -10.90 8.08
CA ALA A 69 -1.72 -11.53 9.17
C ALA A 69 -0.80 -10.50 9.80
N VAL A 70 -0.95 -10.22 11.10
CA VAL A 70 -0.16 -9.21 11.82
C VAL A 70 0.85 -9.88 12.72
N VAL A 71 2.13 -9.51 12.59
CA VAL A 71 3.22 -9.90 13.48
C VAL A 71 3.45 -8.78 14.50
N VAL A 72 3.29 -9.14 15.78
CA VAL A 72 3.50 -8.24 16.92
C VAL A 72 4.82 -8.61 17.58
N PRO A 73 5.85 -7.75 17.56
CA PRO A 73 7.20 -8.14 17.97
C PRO A 73 7.38 -8.20 19.48
N ASP A 74 6.61 -7.41 20.24
CA ASP A 74 6.75 -7.24 21.68
C ASP A 74 5.49 -6.58 22.28
N ASP A 75 5.46 -6.48 23.61
CA ASP A 75 4.39 -5.84 24.41
C ASP A 75 4.69 -4.35 24.72
N SER A 76 5.45 -3.65 23.87
CA SER A 76 5.69 -2.22 24.07
C SER A 76 4.42 -1.39 23.80
N SER A 77 4.33 -0.20 24.40
CA SER A 77 3.20 0.72 24.16
C SER A 77 3.04 1.11 22.69
N ALA A 78 4.15 1.23 21.95
CA ALA A 78 4.13 1.48 20.52
C ALA A 78 3.54 0.28 19.75
N SER A 79 3.99 -0.95 20.04
CA SER A 79 3.46 -2.18 19.45
C SER A 79 1.97 -2.35 19.74
N ASP A 80 1.54 -2.13 20.98
CA ASP A 80 0.13 -2.18 21.39
C ASP A 80 -0.74 -1.15 20.67
N THR A 81 -0.20 0.05 20.44
CA THR A 81 -0.89 1.12 19.72
C THR A 81 -1.04 0.78 18.24
N LEU A 82 0.00 0.23 17.61
CA LEU A 82 -0.04 -0.22 16.23
C LEU A 82 -0.97 -1.43 16.05
N LEU A 83 -0.98 -2.36 17.00
CA LEU A 83 -1.91 -3.50 17.00
C LEU A 83 -3.36 -3.01 17.13
N SER A 84 -3.61 -2.05 18.02
CA SER A 84 -4.91 -1.39 18.14
C SER A 84 -5.33 -0.70 16.84
N SER A 85 -4.37 -0.11 16.12
CA SER A 85 -4.60 0.47 14.78
C SER A 85 -5.01 -0.60 13.77
N ALA A 86 -4.31 -1.74 13.73
CA ALA A 86 -4.62 -2.86 12.84
C ALA A 86 -6.01 -3.44 13.10
N ARG A 87 -6.37 -3.64 14.37
CA ARG A 87 -7.72 -4.06 14.78
C ARG A 87 -8.80 -3.08 14.34
N ALA A 88 -8.58 -1.78 14.57
CA ALA A 88 -9.53 -0.74 14.17
C ALA A 88 -9.67 -0.63 12.64
N PHE A 89 -8.54 -0.72 11.91
CA PHE A 89 -8.52 -0.73 10.46
C PHE A 89 -9.26 -1.94 9.89
N ALA A 90 -8.99 -3.15 10.38
CA ALA A 90 -9.67 -4.37 9.94
C ALA A 90 -11.18 -4.30 10.20
N SER A 91 -11.58 -3.83 11.38
CA SER A 91 -13.00 -3.63 11.70
C SER A 91 -13.68 -2.62 10.78
N THR A 92 -12.98 -1.56 10.37
CA THR A 92 -13.55 -0.49 9.52
C THR A 92 -13.60 -0.90 8.05
N SER A 93 -12.56 -1.58 7.57
CA SER A 93 -12.42 -2.04 6.19
C SER A 93 -13.20 -3.33 5.89
N GLY A 94 -13.50 -4.13 6.92
CA GLY A 94 -14.12 -5.45 6.78
C GLY A 94 -13.13 -6.58 6.42
N ALA A 95 -11.82 -6.33 6.55
CA ALA A 95 -10.80 -7.36 6.39
C ALA A 95 -10.83 -8.37 7.55
N GLU A 96 -10.42 -9.61 7.27
CA GLU A 96 -10.11 -10.60 8.31
C GLU A 96 -8.72 -10.29 8.90
N LEU A 97 -8.62 -10.23 10.22
CA LEU A 97 -7.36 -10.01 10.93
C LEU A 97 -6.97 -11.27 11.70
N VAL A 98 -5.72 -11.71 11.54
CA VAL A 98 -5.12 -12.80 12.31
C VAL A 98 -3.85 -12.27 12.97
N GLU A 99 -3.71 -12.48 14.27
CA GLU A 99 -2.61 -11.90 15.06
C GLU A 99 -1.62 -13.00 15.48
N PHE A 100 -0.34 -12.70 15.31
CA PHE A 100 0.79 -13.56 15.66
C PHE A 100 1.74 -12.76 16.54
N ALA A 101 1.59 -12.92 17.86
CA ALA A 101 2.49 -12.30 18.82
C ALA A 101 3.76 -13.13 19.00
N ALA A 102 4.90 -12.47 19.05
CA ALA A 102 6.18 -13.10 19.37
C ALA A 102 6.18 -13.60 20.83
N ASP A 103 6.53 -14.88 21.02
CA ASP A 103 6.60 -15.48 22.35
C ASP A 103 7.93 -15.17 23.03
N THR A 104 7.90 -14.48 24.16
CA THR A 104 9.10 -14.09 24.93
C THR A 104 9.99 -15.25 25.39
N GLU A 105 9.50 -16.50 25.35
CA GLU A 105 10.25 -17.68 25.82
C GLU A 105 11.03 -18.44 24.72
N GLY A 106 11.03 -17.95 23.46
CA GLY A 106 11.68 -18.59 22.31
C GLY A 106 13.12 -18.14 21.99
N ASP A 107 13.84 -18.94 21.20
CA ASP A 107 15.18 -18.61 20.67
C ASP A 107 15.11 -17.57 19.54
N ASP A 108 14.01 -17.57 18.76
CA ASP A 108 13.70 -16.56 17.73
C ASP A 108 12.19 -16.19 17.74
N PRO A 109 11.73 -15.46 18.78
CA PRO A 109 10.31 -15.16 18.98
C PRO A 109 9.61 -14.53 17.77
N VAL A 110 10.29 -13.54 17.16
CA VAL A 110 9.74 -12.79 16.01
C VAL A 110 9.80 -13.63 14.74
N GLY A 111 10.86 -14.40 14.53
CA GLY A 111 10.96 -15.35 13.42
C GLY A 111 9.88 -16.41 13.45
N ASP A 112 9.60 -16.98 14.63
CA ASP A 112 8.55 -17.98 14.81
C ASP A 112 7.15 -17.40 14.54
N ALA A 113 6.86 -16.19 15.05
CA ALA A 113 5.62 -15.49 14.76
C ALA A 113 5.48 -15.16 13.26
N PHE A 114 6.56 -14.73 12.61
CA PHE A 114 6.58 -14.45 11.18
C PHE A 114 6.36 -15.71 10.33
N ALA A 115 7.00 -16.83 10.69
CA ALA A 115 6.81 -18.11 10.02
C ALA A 115 5.35 -18.59 10.12
N ALA A 116 4.72 -18.43 11.29
CA ALA A 116 3.31 -18.73 11.49
C ALA A 116 2.40 -17.81 10.64
N ALA A 117 2.72 -16.52 10.55
CA ALA A 117 1.99 -15.56 9.74
C ALA A 117 2.05 -15.89 8.24
N ILE A 118 3.21 -16.31 7.73
CA ILE A 118 3.36 -16.78 6.33
C ILE A 118 2.48 -18.02 6.08
N GLY A 119 2.44 -18.95 7.04
CA GLY A 119 1.60 -20.15 6.95
C GLY A 119 0.09 -19.90 7.07
N ALA A 120 -0.33 -18.65 7.26
CA ALA A 120 -1.71 -18.29 7.48
C ALA A 120 -2.51 -18.05 6.20
N ASP A 121 -1.95 -18.22 5.00
CA ASP A 121 -2.64 -17.94 3.73
C ASP A 121 -3.27 -16.51 3.70
N ALA A 122 -2.51 -15.51 4.17
CA ALA A 122 -2.94 -14.12 4.19
C ALA A 122 -2.57 -13.38 2.90
N ASP A 123 -3.40 -12.44 2.47
CA ASP A 123 -3.09 -11.58 1.31
C ASP A 123 -1.90 -10.65 1.58
N VAL A 124 -1.68 -10.28 2.85
CA VAL A 124 -0.53 -9.50 3.29
C VAL A 124 -0.11 -9.88 4.70
N VAL A 125 1.20 -9.98 4.93
CA VAL A 125 1.80 -10.08 6.26
C VAL A 125 2.24 -8.68 6.71
N VAL A 126 1.76 -8.23 7.85
CA VAL A 126 2.04 -6.90 8.40
C VAL A 126 2.96 -7.02 9.60
N GLY A 127 4.15 -6.43 9.52
CA GLY A 127 5.05 -6.27 10.67
C GLY A 127 4.86 -4.91 11.34
N LEU A 128 4.73 -4.91 12.67
CA LEU A 128 4.49 -3.68 13.43
C LEU A 128 5.77 -3.15 14.08
N GLY A 129 6.11 -1.89 13.80
CA GLY A 129 7.16 -1.15 14.45
C GLY A 129 8.59 -1.58 14.08
N GLU A 130 9.56 -1.10 14.84
CA GLU A 130 10.98 -1.38 14.63
C GLU A 130 11.37 -2.81 15.07
N GLY A 131 10.62 -3.41 16.01
CA GLY A 131 10.93 -4.72 16.57
C GLY A 131 10.94 -5.87 15.55
N VAL A 132 10.26 -5.71 14.41
CA VAL A 132 10.24 -6.72 13.33
C VAL A 132 11.41 -6.60 12.35
N ILE A 133 12.09 -5.46 12.29
CA ILE A 133 13.00 -5.10 11.19
C ILE A 133 14.16 -6.09 11.07
N GLY A 134 14.78 -6.48 12.18
CA GLY A 134 15.94 -7.38 12.17
C GLY A 134 15.64 -8.74 11.52
N VAL A 135 14.47 -9.31 11.81
CA VAL A 135 14.02 -10.57 11.21
C VAL A 135 13.59 -10.34 9.76
N PHE A 136 12.80 -9.29 9.51
CA PHE A 136 12.21 -9.04 8.19
C PHE A 136 13.28 -8.69 7.15
N ASP A 137 14.36 -7.98 7.52
CA ASP A 137 15.50 -7.67 6.64
C ASP A 137 16.13 -8.94 6.04
N PHE A 138 16.10 -10.06 6.76
CA PHE A 138 16.69 -11.32 6.31
C PHE A 138 15.66 -12.28 5.68
N GLU A 139 14.48 -12.40 6.28
CA GLU A 139 13.52 -13.43 5.90
C GLU A 139 12.67 -13.05 4.68
N THR A 140 12.33 -11.78 4.50
CA THR A 140 11.43 -11.33 3.41
C THR A 140 12.03 -11.56 2.02
N GLY A 141 13.36 -11.54 1.89
CA GLY A 141 14.05 -11.88 0.65
C GLY A 141 13.94 -13.35 0.23
N LYS A 142 13.45 -14.23 1.12
CA LYS A 142 13.26 -15.66 0.85
C LYS A 142 11.83 -16.01 0.41
N ILE A 143 10.89 -15.06 0.53
CA ILE A 143 9.45 -15.25 0.30
C ILE A 143 8.89 -14.19 -0.66
N LEU A 144 9.48 -14.10 -1.85
CA LEU A 144 9.15 -13.05 -2.82
C LEU A 144 7.71 -13.08 -3.36
N ASP A 145 7.00 -14.20 -3.20
CA ASP A 145 5.61 -14.35 -3.65
C ASP A 145 4.58 -13.86 -2.59
N GLN A 146 5.03 -13.56 -1.37
CA GLN A 146 4.18 -13.06 -0.29
C GLN A 146 4.40 -11.56 -0.12
N GLU A 147 3.31 -10.79 -0.21
CA GLU A 147 3.32 -9.35 0.08
C GLU A 147 3.53 -9.11 1.58
N VAL A 148 4.43 -8.18 1.89
CA VAL A 148 4.79 -7.80 3.25
C VAL A 148 4.66 -6.28 3.40
N LEU A 149 3.99 -5.86 4.46
CA LEU A 149 3.82 -4.47 4.84
C LEU A 149 4.50 -4.20 6.19
N VAL A 150 5.36 -3.20 6.27
CA VAL A 150 5.96 -2.76 7.54
C VAL A 150 5.36 -1.40 7.93
N ILE A 151 4.84 -1.30 9.15
CA ILE A 151 4.22 -0.06 9.66
C ILE A 151 5.08 0.52 10.78
N GLY A 152 5.45 1.81 10.68
CA GLY A 152 6.23 2.48 11.72
C GLY A 152 7.68 1.99 11.79
N GLY A 153 8.20 1.49 10.67
CA GLY A 153 9.56 0.98 10.52
C GLY A 153 9.88 0.83 9.02
N GLN A 154 11.14 0.63 8.68
CA GLN A 154 11.54 0.34 7.30
C GLN A 154 12.77 -0.56 7.24
N LEU A 155 12.78 -1.45 6.24
CA LEU A 155 13.97 -2.23 5.90
C LEU A 155 15.05 -1.31 5.31
N ALA A 156 16.31 -1.71 5.45
CA ALA A 156 17.42 -0.97 4.85
C ALA A 156 17.36 -1.04 3.31
N GLU A 157 17.07 -2.23 2.79
CA GLU A 157 16.99 -2.55 1.36
C GLU A 157 15.75 -3.43 1.08
N PRO A 158 14.52 -2.86 1.11
CA PRO A 158 13.32 -3.64 0.89
C PRO A 158 13.33 -4.28 -0.51
N THR A 159 13.02 -5.57 -0.56
CA THR A 159 12.79 -6.33 -1.79
C THR A 159 11.48 -5.91 -2.45
N GLY A 160 11.23 -6.37 -3.69
CA GLY A 160 10.06 -5.96 -4.47
C GLY A 160 8.70 -6.30 -3.84
N ASN A 161 8.64 -7.24 -2.91
CA ASN A 161 7.43 -7.65 -2.18
C ASN A 161 7.25 -6.94 -0.83
N VAL A 162 8.17 -6.03 -0.45
CA VAL A 162 8.09 -5.32 0.82
C VAL A 162 7.71 -3.87 0.59
N THR A 163 6.61 -3.45 1.18
CA THR A 163 6.22 -2.05 1.29
C THR A 163 6.37 -1.60 2.74
N ALA A 164 6.97 -0.43 2.98
CA ALA A 164 7.05 0.15 4.32
C ALA A 164 6.29 1.46 4.38
N VAL A 165 5.73 1.81 5.53
CA VAL A 165 5.09 3.11 5.76
C VAL A 165 5.65 3.73 7.04
N ILE A 166 6.22 4.92 6.89
CA ILE A 166 6.89 5.68 7.96
C ILE A 166 6.29 7.08 8.08
N TRP A 167 6.53 7.72 9.21
CA TRP A 167 6.22 9.13 9.46
C TRP A 167 7.24 9.70 10.46
N PRO A 168 7.38 11.03 10.60
CA PRO A 168 8.26 11.61 11.61
C PRO A 168 7.98 11.04 13.00
N GLY A 169 9.01 10.45 13.63
CA GLY A 169 8.89 9.78 14.93
C GLY A 169 8.62 8.27 14.88
N ALA A 170 8.35 7.68 13.71
CA ALA A 170 8.28 6.22 13.52
C ALA A 170 8.99 5.83 12.22
N THR A 171 10.33 5.82 12.31
CA THR A 171 11.25 5.51 11.22
C THR A 171 12.44 4.75 11.81
N ALA A 172 12.99 3.76 11.09
CA ALA A 172 14.20 3.06 11.55
C ALA A 172 15.50 3.92 11.47
N ARG A 173 15.40 5.18 11.02
CA ARG A 173 16.56 6.08 10.81
C ARG A 173 16.75 7.10 11.93
N GLU A 174 15.75 7.27 12.78
CA GLU A 174 15.73 8.22 13.90
C GLU A 174 15.19 7.49 15.13
N PRO A 175 15.56 7.90 16.36
CA PRO A 175 14.94 7.34 17.55
C PRO A 175 13.42 7.46 17.47
N THR A 176 12.71 6.37 17.74
CA THR A 176 11.24 6.38 17.80
C THR A 176 10.78 7.40 18.84
N ASP A 177 9.86 8.26 18.43
CA ASP A 177 9.10 9.15 19.30
C ASP A 177 7.75 8.48 19.57
N ASP A 178 7.63 7.83 20.72
CA ASP A 178 6.43 7.08 21.09
C ASP A 178 5.16 7.94 21.05
N GLU A 179 5.25 9.26 21.29
CA GLU A 179 4.10 10.17 21.22
C GLU A 179 3.58 10.34 19.78
N SER A 180 4.43 10.10 18.78
CA SER A 180 4.05 10.13 17.37
C SER A 180 3.26 8.89 16.92
N VAL A 181 3.37 7.79 17.69
CA VAL A 181 2.69 6.53 17.39
C VAL A 181 1.27 6.60 17.98
N THR A 182 0.29 6.80 17.10
CA THR A 182 -1.12 6.91 17.50
C THR A 182 -2.00 5.98 16.68
N VAL A 183 -3.16 5.62 17.21
CA VAL A 183 -4.13 4.77 16.52
C VAL A 183 -4.54 5.36 15.17
N ALA A 184 -4.82 6.67 15.13
CA ALA A 184 -5.21 7.36 13.89
C ALA A 184 -4.10 7.29 12.84
N ARG A 185 -2.84 7.53 13.26
CA ARG A 185 -1.70 7.47 12.35
C ARG A 185 -1.43 6.04 11.85
N GLY A 186 -1.60 5.03 12.70
CA GLY A 186 -1.48 3.64 12.28
C GLY A 186 -2.57 3.23 11.26
N ILE A 187 -3.80 3.72 11.41
CA ILE A 187 -4.88 3.51 10.43
C ILE A 187 -4.54 4.17 9.08
N ASP A 188 -4.03 5.40 9.10
CA ASP A 188 -3.56 6.11 7.91
C ASP A 188 -2.44 5.34 7.20
N ALA A 189 -1.49 4.80 7.97
CA ALA A 189 -0.38 4.03 7.46
C ALA A 189 -0.83 2.70 6.82
N LEU A 190 -1.72 1.97 7.48
CA LEU A 190 -2.33 0.75 6.92
C LEU A 190 -3.10 1.04 5.63
N SER A 191 -3.88 2.12 5.63
CA SER A 191 -4.65 2.54 4.45
C SER A 191 -3.73 2.86 3.26
N ALA A 192 -2.66 3.62 3.49
CA ALA A 192 -1.69 3.96 2.46
C ALA A 192 -0.92 2.73 1.95
N GLY A 193 -0.41 1.90 2.88
CA GLY A 193 0.38 0.72 2.56
C GLY A 193 -0.40 -0.33 1.77
N ILE A 194 -1.60 -0.69 2.23
CA ILE A 194 -2.44 -1.70 1.57
C ILE A 194 -2.89 -1.20 0.19
N MET A 195 -3.26 0.08 0.05
CA MET A 195 -3.61 0.62 -1.27
C MET A 195 -2.41 0.61 -2.22
N SER A 196 -1.21 0.94 -1.74
CA SER A 196 0.02 0.86 -2.55
C SER A 196 0.28 -0.56 -3.06
N ILE A 197 0.15 -1.57 -2.19
CA ILE A 197 0.29 -2.98 -2.57
C ILE A 197 -0.76 -3.36 -3.62
N ARG A 198 -2.03 -3.00 -3.41
CA ARG A 198 -3.12 -3.29 -4.36
C ARG A 198 -2.95 -2.60 -5.71
N ASP A 199 -2.33 -1.42 -5.73
CA ASP A 199 -2.00 -0.67 -6.94
C ASP A 199 -0.72 -1.18 -7.62
N GLY A 200 -0.04 -2.19 -7.05
CA GLY A 200 1.21 -2.75 -7.57
C GLY A 200 2.42 -1.86 -7.34
N VAL A 201 2.32 -0.88 -6.45
CA VAL A 201 3.41 0.00 -6.04
C VAL A 201 4.05 -0.58 -4.79
N THR A 202 4.94 -1.54 -4.99
CA THR A 202 5.63 -2.30 -3.94
C THR A 202 7.16 -2.10 -3.99
N GLY A 203 7.88 -2.60 -2.99
CA GLY A 203 9.34 -2.38 -2.88
C GLY A 203 9.74 -0.97 -2.46
N VAL A 204 8.80 -0.19 -1.95
CA VAL A 204 9.00 1.24 -1.65
C VAL A 204 8.74 1.55 -0.18
N VAL A 205 9.23 2.71 0.25
CA VAL A 205 8.91 3.30 1.54
C VAL A 205 7.96 4.46 1.31
N LEU A 206 6.75 4.40 1.85
CA LEU A 206 5.81 5.51 1.86
C LEU A 206 6.08 6.38 3.09
N SER A 207 6.14 7.69 2.90
CA SER A 207 6.33 8.65 3.98
C SER A 207 5.07 9.50 4.14
N LEU A 208 4.46 9.41 5.31
CA LEU A 208 3.35 10.28 5.71
C LEU A 208 3.91 11.54 6.37
N GLY A 209 3.35 12.70 6.03
CA GLY A 209 3.75 14.01 6.56
C GLY A 209 3.29 14.26 7.99
#